data_AF-A0A250IUX4-F1
#
_entry.id   AF-A0A250IUX4-F1
#
_cell.length_a   1.000
_cell.length_b   1.000
_cell.length_c   1.000
_cell.angle_alpha   90.00
_cell.angle_beta   90.00
_cell.angle_gamma   90.00
#
_symmetry.space_group_name_H-M   'P 1'
#
loop_
_entity.id
_entity.type
_entity.pdbx_description
1 polymer ?
#
loop_
_entity_poly.entity_id
_entity_poly.type
_entity_poly.pdbx_seq_one_letter_code
_entity_poly.pdbx_strand_id
1 'polypeptide(L)' 'MKKFLLMSVLYALLVLPSLAAREPNAARGVKRAVAMFVAYNFFYIFVVLVVWMSMEG' A
#
# COMPACT_ATOMS: atom_id res chain seq x y z
N MET A 1 -9.63 16.14 2.42
CA MET A 1 -8.46 15.52 3.08
C MET A 1 -8.65 14.01 3.34
N LYS A 2 -9.57 13.59 4.23
CA LYS A 2 -9.75 12.16 4.62
C LYS A 2 -10.02 11.19 3.45
N LYS A 3 -10.73 11.65 2.42
CA LYS A 3 -11.07 10.85 1.22
C LYS A 3 -9.87 10.46 0.36
N PHE A 4 -8.84 11.30 0.28
CA PHE A 4 -7.64 11.00 -0.52
C PHE A 4 -6.80 9.89 0.11
N LEU A 5 -6.67 9.92 1.43
CA LEU A 5 -5.96 8.90 2.19
C LEU A 5 -6.70 7.54 2.10
N LEU A 6 -8.04 7.58 2.17
CA LEU A 6 -8.87 6.39 1.96
C LEU A 6 -8.76 5.85 0.52
N MET A 7 -8.75 6.71 -0.49
CA MET A 7 -8.58 6.30 -1.88
C MET A 7 -7.19 5.74 -2.15
N SER A 8 -6.12 6.30 -1.59
CA SER A 8 -4.77 5.74 -1.74
C SER A 8 -4.68 4.32 -1.16
N VAL A 9 -5.42 4.05 -0.08
CA VAL A 9 -5.50 2.71 0.51
C VAL A 9 -6.21 1.76 -0.42
N LEU A 10 -7.37 2.15 -0.94
CA LEU A 10 -8.14 1.33 -1.88
C LEU A 10 -7.34 1.02 -3.16
N TYR A 11 -6.63 2.00 -3.70
CA TYR A 11 -5.77 1.80 -4.87
C TYR A 11 -4.64 0.83 -4.58
N ALA A 12 -3.94 0.96 -3.45
CA ALA A 12 -2.89 0.01 -3.10
C ALA A 12 -3.41 -1.41 -2.86
N LEU A 13 -4.59 -1.54 -2.23
CA LEU A 13 -5.22 -2.82 -1.95
C LEU A 13 -5.66 -3.56 -3.22
N LEU A 14 -5.94 -2.84 -4.31
CA LEU A 14 -6.27 -3.43 -5.60
C LEU A 14 -5.03 -3.64 -6.48
N VAL A 15 -4.13 -2.65 -6.55
CA VAL A 15 -2.99 -2.66 -7.47
C VAL A 15 -1.92 -3.67 -7.06
N LEU A 16 -1.62 -3.79 -5.77
CA LEU A 16 -0.59 -4.72 -5.27
C LEU A 16 -0.91 -6.19 -5.55
N PRO A 17 -2.11 -6.71 -5.21
CA PRO A 17 -2.46 -8.09 -5.55
C PRO A 17 -2.63 -8.29 -7.06
N SER A 18 -3.11 -7.29 -7.80
CA SER A 18 -3.21 -7.36 -9.27
C SER A 18 -1.85 -7.54 -9.94
N LEU A 19 -0.82 -6.83 -9.46
CA LEU A 19 0.56 -6.98 -9.94
C LEU A 19 1.18 -8.30 -9.50
N ALA A 20 0.91 -8.74 -8.27
CA ALA A 20 1.40 -10.02 -7.78
C ALA A 20 0.75 -11.24 -8.46
N ALA A 21 -0.53 -11.13 -8.84
CA ALA A 21 -1.28 -12.18 -9.54
C ALA A 21 -0.82 -12.40 -11.00
N ARG A 22 -0.07 -11.45 -11.58
CA ARG A 22 0.52 -11.58 -12.92
C ARG A 22 1.82 -12.40 -12.95
N GLU A 23 2.36 -12.79 -11.80
CA GLU A 23 3.56 -13.64 -11.74
C GLU A 23 3.22 -15.11 -12.05
N PRO A 24 3.85 -15.74 -13.06
CA PRO A 24 3.60 -17.14 -13.39
C PRO A 24 4.10 -18.12 -12.32
N ASN A 25 4.92 -17.66 -11.36
CA ASN A 25 5.53 -18.52 -10.35
C ASN A 25 4.99 -18.16 -8.95
N ALA A 26 4.08 -18.98 -8.42
CA ALA A 26 3.29 -18.68 -7.21
C ALA A 26 4.13 -18.34 -5.98
N ALA A 27 5.22 -19.09 -5.72
CA ALA A 27 6.11 -18.82 -4.59
C ALA A 27 6.84 -17.47 -4.70
N ARG A 28 7.17 -17.04 -5.92
CA ARG A 28 7.76 -15.72 -6.20
C ARG A 28 6.71 -14.62 -6.08
N GLY A 29 5.50 -14.86 -6.58
CA GLY A 29 4.35 -13.98 -6.43
C GLY A 29 4.01 -13.69 -4.97
N VAL A 30 3.99 -14.72 -4.10
CA VAL A 30 3.74 -14.56 -2.66
C VAL A 30 4.84 -13.74 -1.99
N LYS A 31 6.12 -14.05 -2.21
CA LYS A 31 7.22 -13.25 -1.63
C LYS A 31 7.15 -11.78 -2.07
N ARG A 32 6.82 -11.54 -3.34
CA ARG A 32 6.69 -10.19 -3.90
C ARG A 32 5.47 -9.46 -3.35
N ALA A 33 4.33 -10.15 -3.21
CA ALA A 33 3.13 -9.62 -2.58
C ALA A 33 3.39 -9.22 -1.12
N VAL A 34 4.06 -10.08 -0.35
CA VAL A 34 4.44 -9.79 1.04
C VAL A 34 5.39 -8.59 1.11
N ALA A 35 6.43 -8.55 0.27
CA ALA A 35 7.34 -7.41 0.22
C ALA A 35 6.61 -6.10 -0.14
N MET A 36 5.70 -6.15 -1.12
CA MET A 36 4.86 -5.02 -1.51
C MET A 36 3.90 -4.58 -0.40
N PHE A 37 3.33 -5.53 0.34
CA PHE A 37 2.45 -5.26 1.46
C PHE A 37 3.19 -4.58 2.62
N VAL A 38 4.41 -5.04 2.93
CA VAL A 38 5.28 -4.42 3.93
C VAL A 38 5.67 -3.01 3.49
N ALA A 39 6.13 -2.84 2.24
CA ALA A 39 6.47 -1.52 1.69
C ALA A 39 5.28 -0.55 1.74
N TYR A 40 4.08 -1.04 1.41
CA TYR A 40 2.85 -0.26 1.48
C TYR A 40 2.52 0.16 2.92
N ASN A 41 2.67 -0.73 3.90
CA ASN A 41 2.44 -0.37 5.31
C ASN A 41 3.43 0.70 5.80
N PHE A 42 4.71 0.59 5.45
CA PHE A 42 5.69 1.64 5.76
C PHE A 42 5.32 2.98 5.12
N PHE A 43 4.93 2.96 3.84
CA PHE A 43 4.49 4.17 3.16
C PHE A 43 3.22 4.76 3.77
N TYR A 44 2.25 3.92 4.15
CA TYR A 44 1.02 4.33 4.82
C TYR A 44 1.30 4.98 6.17
N ILE A 45 2.15 4.38 7.01
CA ILE A 45 2.56 4.96 8.29
C ILE A 45 3.24 6.32 8.09
N PHE A 46 4.13 6.44 7.10
CA PHE A 46 4.78 7.71 6.78
C PHE A 46 3.79 8.77 6.32
N VAL A 47 2.86 8.43 5.41
CA VAL A 47 1.81 9.34 4.95
C VAL A 47 0.91 9.76 6.11
N VAL A 48 0.53 8.83 6.99
CA VAL A 48 -0.26 9.17 8.19
C VAL A 48 0.55 10.10 9.10
N LEU A 49 1.78 9.75 9.49
CA LEU A 49 2.57 10.57 10.40
C LEU A 49 2.93 11.95 9.84
N VAL A 50 3.20 12.07 8.54
CA VAL A 50 3.61 13.35 7.95
C VAL A 50 2.39 14.17 7.53
N VAL A 51 1.43 13.56 6.82
CA VAL A 51 0.30 14.28 6.23
C VAL A 51 -0.85 14.45 7.23
N TRP A 52 -1.15 13.45 8.06
CA TRP A 52 -2.22 13.60 9.06
C TRP A 52 -1.80 14.54 10.20
N MET A 53 -0.58 14.37 10.73
CA MET A 53 -0.07 15.21 11.81
C MET A 53 0.11 16.67 11.37
N SER A 54 0.43 16.91 10.10
CA SER A 54 0.46 18.26 9.50
C SER A 54 -0.92 18.87 9.25
N MET A 55 -2.01 18.11 9.39
CA MET A 55 -3.38 18.63 9.22
C MET A 55 -4.13 18.85 10.54
N GLU A 56 -3.57 18.37 11.66
CA GLU A 56 -4.09 18.63 13.02
C GLU A 56 -3.35 19.77 13.74
N GLY A 57 -2.21 20.23 13.21
CA GLY A 57 -1.49 21.45 13.65
C GLY A 57 -1.89 22.67 12.85
#